data_AF-A0A818D1F3-F1
#
_entry.id   AF-A0A818D1F3-F1
#
_cell.length_a   1.000
_cell.length_b   1.000
_cell.length_c   1.000
_cell.angle_alpha   90.00
_cell.angle_beta   90.00
_cell.angle_gamma   90.00
#
_symmetry.space_group_name_H-M   'P 1'
#
loop_
_entity.id
_entity.type
_entity.pdbx_description
1 polymer ?
#
loop_
_entity_poly.entity_id
_entity_poly.type
_entity_poly.pdbx_seq_one_letter_code
_entity_poly.pdbx_strand_id
1 'polypeptide(L)'
;MYSVRHDRLGVATVTEHHKLKGTLWERMELQYFPLDVQDLSISITTSHSSKEMVFLKNFHKPSGANRRVFTDEQEWYLFEHVDIEITERIEEYVEDGNNHSVVICSCHAAR
;
A
#
# COMPACT_ATOMS: atom_id res chain seq x y z
N MET A 1 -9.98 15.84 8.57
CA MET A 1 -9.40 17.13 9.00
C MET A 1 -7.93 17.10 8.63
N TYR A 2 -7.46 18.03 7.81
CA TYR A 2 -6.05 18.13 7.44
C TYR A 2 -5.32 19.07 8.40
N SER A 3 -4.01 18.90 8.54
CA SER A 3 -3.16 19.85 9.26
C SER A 3 -2.10 20.42 8.32
N VAL A 4 -1.82 21.71 8.45
CA VAL A 4 -0.80 22.40 7.66
C VAL A 4 0.33 22.82 8.58
N ARG A 5 1.56 22.53 8.19
CA ARG A 5 2.78 22.97 8.89
C ARG A 5 3.69 23.65 7.90
N HIS A 6 4.30 24.75 8.31
CA HIS A 6 5.35 25.41 7.53
C HIS A 6 6.69 25.12 8.19
N ASP A 7 7.70 24.80 7.39
CA ASP A 7 9.07 24.73 7.87
C ASP A 7 9.71 26.13 7.95
N ARG A 8 10.99 26.19 8.35
CA ARG A 8 11.74 27.46 8.48
C ARG A 8 12.02 28.14 7.13
N LEU A 9 11.88 27.43 6.02
CA LEU A 9 12.08 27.92 4.65
C LEU A 9 10.75 28.35 4.01
N GLY A 10 9.64 28.23 4.73
CA GLY A 10 8.30 28.55 4.25
C GLY A 10 7.65 27.45 3.41
N VAL A 11 8.25 26.25 3.34
CA VAL A 11 7.63 25.11 2.65
C VAL A 11 6.46 24.59 3.47
N ALA A 12 5.29 24.56 2.86
CA ALA A 12 4.08 24.04 3.47
C ALA A 12 3.98 22.52 3.29
N THR A 13 3.74 21.80 4.39
CA THR A 13 3.39 20.38 4.41
C THR A 13 1.94 20.25 4.86
N VAL A 14 1.12 19.60 4.03
CA VAL A 14 -0.24 19.20 4.38
C VAL A 14 -0.23 17.74 4.81
N THR A 15 -0.85 17.43 5.94
CA THR A 15 -1.01 16.06 6.44
C THR A 15 -2.48 15.72 6.54
N GLU A 16 -2.86 14.62 5.89
CA GLU A 16 -4.18 14.03 5.95
C GLU A 16 -4.11 12.61 6.50
N HIS A 17 -5.22 12.16 7.10
CA HIS A 17 -5.36 10.80 7.58
C HIS A 17 -6.73 10.27 7.16
N HIS A 18 -6.73 9.18 6.39
CA HIS A 18 -7.91 8.54 5.84
C HIS A 18 -8.02 7.11 6.37
N LYS A 19 -9.23 6.70 6.73
CA LYS A 19 -9.54 5.29 7.05
C LYS A 19 -10.41 4.73 5.94
N LEU A 20 -9.86 3.78 5.18
CA LEU A 20 -10.53 3.14 4.07
C LEU A 20 -10.99 1.72 4.47
N LYS A 21 -12.10 1.27 3.91
CA LYS A 21 -12.58 -0.11 4.01
C LYS A 21 -12.98 -0.57 2.62
N GLY A 22 -12.49 -1.73 2.22
CA GLY A 22 -12.84 -2.37 0.96
C GLY A 22 -12.69 -3.88 1.08
N THR A 23 -13.24 -4.59 0.09
CA THR A 23 -13.00 -6.01 -0.12
C THR A 23 -12.19 -6.14 -1.40
N LEU A 24 -11.09 -6.87 -1.32
CA LEU A 24 -10.16 -7.08 -2.42
C LEU A 24 -10.08 -8.57 -2.71
N TRP A 25 -9.71 -8.89 -3.95
CA TRP A 25 -9.61 -10.26 -4.42
C TRP A 25 -8.25 -10.44 -5.07
N GLU A 26 -7.53 -11.47 -4.64
CA GLU A 26 -6.27 -11.90 -5.24
C GLU A 26 -6.32 -13.40 -5.49
N ARG A 27 -5.49 -13.87 -6.43
CA ARG A 27 -5.40 -15.29 -6.74
C ARG A 27 -4.52 -15.98 -5.70
N MET A 28 -4.97 -17.13 -5.18
CA MET A 28 -4.15 -17.98 -4.33
C MET A 28 -3.20 -18.87 -5.14
N GLU A 29 -1.96 -18.96 -4.69
CA GLU A 29 -0.94 -19.84 -5.27
C GLU A 29 -0.85 -21.16 -4.48
N LEU A 30 -1.38 -22.24 -5.03
CA LEU A 30 -1.62 -23.52 -4.30
C LEU A 30 -0.54 -24.59 -4.52
N GLN A 31 0.60 -24.20 -5.09
CA GLN A 31 1.70 -25.11 -5.44
C GLN A 31 2.28 -25.88 -4.24
N TYR A 32 2.21 -25.31 -3.03
CA TYR A 32 2.74 -25.90 -1.79
C TYR A 32 1.66 -26.26 -0.76
N PHE A 33 0.40 -26.34 -1.18
CA PHE A 33 -0.70 -26.66 -0.27
C PHE A 33 -0.46 -27.98 0.48
N PRO A 34 -0.72 -28.05 1.81
CA PRO A 34 -1.34 -27.02 2.66
C PRO A 34 -0.33 -26.10 3.39
N LEU A 35 0.96 -26.20 3.10
CA LEU A 35 2.05 -25.45 3.75
C LEU A 35 2.48 -24.26 2.87
N ASP A 36 1.50 -23.50 2.42
CA ASP A 36 1.68 -22.37 1.53
C ASP A 36 1.74 -21.03 2.28
N VAL A 37 2.50 -20.09 1.71
CA VAL A 37 2.54 -18.69 2.10
C VAL A 37 1.97 -17.90 0.94
N GLN A 38 1.00 -17.04 1.25
CA GLN A 38 0.34 -16.15 0.30
C GLN A 38 0.86 -14.73 0.47
N ASP A 39 1.24 -14.12 -0.65
CA ASP A 39 1.51 -12.69 -0.76
C ASP A 39 0.18 -11.96 -1.00
N LEU A 40 -0.24 -11.16 -0.03
CA LEU A 40 -1.43 -10.31 -0.15
C LEU A 40 -0.99 -8.88 -0.44
N SER A 41 -1.48 -8.28 -1.52
CA SER A 41 -1.04 -6.95 -1.96
C SER A 41 -2.19 -5.98 -2.21
N ILE A 42 -1.92 -4.70 -1.96
CA ILE A 42 -2.77 -3.59 -2.36
C ILE A 42 -1.94 -2.58 -3.14
N SER A 43 -2.48 -2.07 -4.24
CA SER A 43 -1.87 -0.97 -5.00
C SER A 43 -2.64 0.33 -4.79
N ILE A 44 -1.91 1.42 -4.65
CA ILE A 44 -2.42 2.77 -4.55
C ILE A 44 -1.74 3.60 -5.63
N THR A 45 -2.55 4.26 -6.47
CA THR A 45 -2.07 5.11 -7.57
C THR A 45 -2.72 6.49 -7.49
N THR A 46 -2.31 7.39 -8.37
CA THR A 46 -2.85 8.75 -8.51
C THR A 46 -3.28 8.99 -9.96
N SER A 47 -4.22 9.92 -10.18
CA SER A 47 -4.60 10.38 -11.52
C SER A 47 -3.59 11.36 -12.13
N HIS A 48 -2.64 11.83 -11.33
CA HIS A 48 -1.58 12.74 -11.75
C HIS A 48 -0.37 11.98 -12.26
N SER A 49 0.19 12.43 -13.38
CA SER A 49 1.40 11.81 -13.93
C SER A 49 2.59 11.93 -12.97
N SER A 50 3.59 11.04 -13.12
CA SER A 50 4.80 11.04 -12.31
C SER A 50 5.64 12.31 -12.44
N LYS A 51 5.38 13.15 -13.46
CA LYS A 51 6.00 14.47 -13.62
C LYS A 51 5.42 15.52 -12.68
N GLU A 52 4.16 15.36 -12.28
CA GLU A 52 3.44 16.28 -11.39
C GLU A 52 3.50 15.82 -9.95
N MET A 53 3.40 14.50 -9.73
CA MET A 53 3.27 13.91 -8.40
C MET A 53 3.98 12.56 -8.32
N VAL A 54 4.76 12.37 -7.26
CA VAL A 54 5.38 11.08 -6.94
C VAL A 54 5.07 10.69 -5.50
N PHE A 55 4.86 9.40 -5.28
CA PHE A 55 4.81 8.84 -3.94
C PHE A 55 6.22 8.68 -3.36
N LEU A 56 6.35 8.88 -2.05
CA LEU A 56 7.60 8.72 -1.33
C LEU A 56 7.38 7.91 -0.06
N LYS A 57 8.34 7.04 0.28
CA LYS A 57 8.29 6.24 1.49
C LYS A 57 8.62 7.11 2.71
N ASN A 58 7.78 7.03 3.74
CA ASN A 58 8.08 7.64 5.02
C ASN A 58 8.92 6.68 5.88
N PHE A 59 10.23 6.91 5.95
CA PHE A 59 11.14 6.07 6.72
C PHE A 59 11.03 6.24 8.25
N HIS A 60 10.36 7.28 8.74
CA HIS A 60 10.19 7.51 10.18
C HIS A 60 9.02 6.74 10.78
N LYS A 61 8.08 6.28 9.95
CA LYS A 61 6.88 5.55 10.37
C LYS A 61 6.68 4.35 9.45
N PRO A 62 7.24 3.18 9.79
CA PRO A 62 7.05 1.98 8.99
C PRO A 62 5.57 1.59 8.95
N SER A 63 5.12 1.14 7.78
CA SER A 63 3.82 0.48 7.61
C SER A 63 3.81 -0.86 8.34
N GLY A 64 2.65 -1.30 8.80
CA GLY A 64 2.51 -2.59 9.48
C GLY A 64 1.07 -3.09 9.49
N ALA A 65 0.92 -4.41 9.60
CA ALA A 65 -0.38 -5.05 9.68
C ALA A 65 -0.85 -5.16 11.13
N ASN A 66 -2.09 -4.74 11.41
CA ASN A 66 -2.66 -4.87 12.76
C ASN A 66 -3.29 -6.26 12.95
N ARG A 67 -2.51 -7.19 13.49
CA ARG A 67 -2.96 -8.56 13.79
C ARG A 67 -4.08 -8.66 14.81
N ARG A 68 -4.23 -7.69 15.72
CA ARG A 68 -5.23 -7.74 16.80
C ARG A 68 -6.67 -7.69 16.31
N VAL A 69 -6.87 -7.26 15.06
CA VAL A 69 -8.20 -7.17 14.44
C VAL A 69 -8.40 -8.21 13.34
N PHE A 70 -7.46 -9.15 13.18
CA PHE A 70 -7.55 -10.23 12.22
C PHE A 70 -8.45 -11.35 12.77
N THR A 71 -9.46 -11.76 12.01
CA THR A 71 -10.51 -12.67 12.49
C THR A 71 -10.23 -14.13 12.21
N ASP A 72 -9.41 -14.43 11.19
CA ASP A 72 -9.22 -15.80 10.68
C ASP A 72 -7.89 -16.41 11.15
N GLU A 73 -7.43 -16.04 12.35
CA GLU A 73 -6.18 -16.51 12.95
C GLU A 73 -6.13 -18.02 13.24
N GLN A 74 -7.29 -18.69 13.18
CA GLN A 74 -7.38 -20.16 13.33
C GLN A 74 -6.92 -20.91 12.08
N GLU A 75 -6.95 -20.26 10.91
CA GLU A 75 -6.54 -20.84 9.63
C GLU A 75 -5.28 -20.17 9.09
N TRP A 76 -5.04 -18.91 9.41
CA TRP A 76 -3.95 -18.12 8.84
C TRP A 76 -3.10 -17.44 9.91
N TYR A 77 -1.79 -17.52 9.74
CA TYR A 77 -0.81 -16.70 10.44
C TYR A 77 -0.45 -15.47 9.60
N LEU A 78 -0.97 -14.30 10.01
CA LEU A 78 -0.64 -13.01 9.38
C LEU A 78 0.68 -12.45 9.93
N PHE A 79 1.63 -12.18 9.03
CA PHE A 79 2.89 -11.54 9.39
C PHE A 79 2.69 -10.03 9.66
N GLU A 80 3.42 -9.47 10.62
CA GLU A 80 3.30 -8.05 10.98
C GLU A 80 3.99 -7.13 9.96
N HIS A 81 5.07 -7.63 9.35
CA HIS A 81 5.86 -6.91 8.37
C HIS A 81 5.07 -6.65 7.09
N VAL A 82 5.14 -5.41 6.60
CA VAL A 82 4.56 -4.99 5.33
C VAL A 82 5.69 -4.48 4.44
N ASP A 83 5.81 -5.08 3.26
CA ASP A 83 6.69 -4.61 2.21
C ASP A 83 6.04 -3.45 1.46
N ILE A 84 6.84 -2.44 1.15
CA ILE A 84 6.41 -1.24 0.42
C ILE A 84 7.33 -1.07 -0.77
N GLU A 85 6.77 -1.18 -1.96
CA GLU A 85 7.41 -0.88 -3.23
C GLU A 85 6.80 0.40 -3.82
N ILE A 86 7.64 1.27 -4.39
CA ILE A 86 7.19 2.43 -5.16
C ILE A 86 7.74 2.28 -6.57
N THR A 87 6.85 2.36 -7.55
CA THR A 87 7.16 2.14 -8.96
C THR A 87 6.44 3.17 -9.83
N GLU A 88 6.77 3.20 -11.12
CA GLU A 88 6.08 4.02 -12.12
C GLU A 88 5.52 3.10 -13.21
N ARG A 89 4.23 3.23 -13.52
CA ARG A 89 3.56 2.40 -14.53
C ARG A 89 2.60 3.24 -15.35
N ILE A 90 2.37 2.81 -16.59
CA ILE A 90 1.24 3.31 -17.38
C ILE A 90 0.01 2.61 -16.83
N GLU A 91 -0.94 3.39 -16.31
CA GLU A 91 -2.17 2.86 -15.73
C GLU A 91 -3.22 2.64 -16.81
N GLU A 92 -3.72 1.41 -16.93
CA GLU A 92 -4.69 1.04 -17.98
C GLU A 92 -6.02 1.81 -17.87
N TYR A 93 -6.33 2.34 -16.68
CA TYR A 93 -7.54 3.12 -16.41
C TYR A 93 -7.37 4.63 -16.62
N VAL A 94 -6.16 5.10 -16.95
CA VAL A 94 -5.88 6.51 -17.24
C VAL A 94 -5.49 6.64 -18.71
N GLU A 95 -6.39 7.23 -19.52
CA GLU A 95 -6.23 7.37 -20.97
C GLU A 95 -5.24 8.48 -21.39
N ASP A 96 -4.22 8.78 -20.58
CA ASP A 96 -3.24 9.84 -20.89
C ASP A 96 -1.92 9.31 -21.48
N GLY A 97 -1.69 7.99 -21.38
CA GLY A 97 -0.47 7.33 -21.85
C GLY A 97 0.79 7.74 -21.08
N ASN A 98 0.65 8.42 -19.93
CA ASN A 98 1.77 8.82 -19.09
C ASN A 98 2.04 7.76 -18.01
N ASN A 99 3.24 7.84 -17.43
CA ASN A 99 3.54 7.11 -16.21
C ASN A 99 2.84 7.78 -15.03
N HIS A 100 2.32 6.96 -14.12
CA HIS A 100 1.78 7.36 -12.83
C HIS A 100 2.59 6.67 -11.74
N SER A 101 2.76 7.36 -10.61
CA SER A 101 3.44 6.79 -9.45
C SER A 101 2.50 5.82 -8.75
N VAL A 102 2.99 4.63 -8.41
CA VAL A 102 2.23 3.55 -7.77
C VAL A 102 2.95 3.11 -6.50
N VAL A 103 2.21 2.97 -5.41
CA VAL A 103 2.66 2.32 -4.17
C VAL A 103 2.02 0.95 -4.09
N ILE A 104 2.84 -0.08 -3.93
CA ILE A 104 2.38 -1.45 -3.67
C ILE A 104 2.73 -1.77 -2.22
N CYS A 105 1.73 -2.15 -1.45
CA CYS A 105 1.89 -2.62 -0.08
C CYS A 105 1.57 -4.11 -0.03
N SER A 106 2.53 -4.93 0.38
CA SER A 106 2.36 -6.39 0.44
C SER A 106 2.57 -6.92 1.86
N CYS A 107 1.78 -7.90 2.27
CA CYS A 107 1.99 -8.66 3.50
C CYS A 107 1.91 -10.16 3.25
N HIS A 108 2.47 -10.92 4.18
CA HIS A 108 2.51 -12.38 4.08
C HIS A 108 1.45 -12.99 4.99
N ALA A 109 0.80 -14.05 4.52
CA ALA A 109 -0.08 -14.91 5.30
C ALA A 109 0.28 -16.38 5.08
N ALA A 110 0.64 -17.09 6.15
CA ALA A 110 0.91 -18.53 6.10
C ALA A 110 -0.30 -19.33 6.59
N ARG A 111 -0.50 -20.52 6.02
CA ARG A 111 -1.53 -21.47 6.47
C ARG A 111 -0.97 -22.50 7.46
#